data_AF-D3JYV9-F1
#
_entry.id   AF-D3JYV9-F1
#
_cell.length_a   1.000
_cell.length_b   1.000
_cell.length_c   1.000
_cell.angle_alpha   90.00
_cell.angle_beta   90.00
_cell.angle_gamma   90.00
#
_symmetry.space_group_name_H-M   'P 1'
#
loop_
_entity.id
_entity.type
_entity.pdbx_description
1 polymer ?
#
loop_
_entity_poly.entity_id
_entity_poly.type
_entity_poly.pdbx_seq_one_letter_code
_entity_poly.pdbx_strand_id
1 'polypeptide(L)'
;EKHLADGMTVGELCAAAITMSDNSAANLLLATVGGPAGLTAFLRQIGDNVTRLDRWETELNEALPGDARDTTTPASMAATLRKLLTSQRLSARSQRQLLQWMVDDRVAGPLIRSVLPAGWFIADKTGAGERGARGIVALLGPNNKAERIVV
;
A
#
# COMPACT_ATOMS: atom_id res chain seq x y z
N GLU A 1 -6.52 -19.94 -2.07
CA GLU A 1 -5.33 -20.07 -1.22
C GLU A 1 -4.43 -21.18 -1.77
N LYS A 2 -3.16 -20.90 -2.09
CA LYS A 2 -2.25 -21.88 -2.73
C LYS A 2 -1.05 -22.33 -1.88
N HIS A 3 -0.97 -21.92 -0.60
CA HIS A 3 0.21 -22.18 0.25
C HIS A 3 -0.10 -22.60 1.70
N LEU A 4 -1.31 -23.13 1.98
CA LEU A 4 -1.71 -23.51 3.34
C LEU A 4 -0.86 -24.65 3.96
N ALA A 5 -0.17 -25.46 3.15
CA ALA A 5 0.59 -26.62 3.62
C ALA A 5 2.08 -26.32 3.93
N ASP A 6 2.71 -25.39 3.20
CA ASP A 6 4.16 -25.17 3.25
C ASP A 6 4.57 -23.87 3.98
N GLY A 7 3.59 -23.03 4.32
CA GLY A 7 3.83 -21.69 4.84
C GLY A 7 4.35 -20.73 3.77
N MET A 8 4.60 -19.48 4.16
CA MET A 8 5.16 -18.44 3.30
C MET A 8 6.25 -17.69 4.07
N THR A 9 7.32 -17.32 3.38
CA THR A 9 8.33 -16.40 3.91
C THR A 9 7.74 -14.99 4.07
N VAL A 10 8.37 -14.15 4.90
CA VAL A 10 7.98 -12.74 5.06
C VAL A 10 7.99 -11.99 3.72
N GLY A 11 8.96 -12.29 2.86
CA GLY A 11 9.04 -11.68 1.53
C GLY A 11 7.87 -12.05 0.62
N GLU A 12 7.44 -13.32 0.66
CA GLU A 12 6.27 -13.80 -0.10
C GLU A 12 4.97 -13.21 0.45
N LEU A 13 4.84 -13.09 1.78
CA LEU A 13 3.70 -12.42 2.40
C LEU A 13 3.61 -10.95 1.96
N CYS A 14 4.73 -10.21 1.98
CA CYS A 14 4.78 -8.83 1.50
C CYS A 14 4.38 -8.73 0.03
N ALA A 15 4.90 -9.63 -0.82
CA ALA A 15 4.56 -9.67 -2.23
C ALA A 15 3.06 -9.94 -2.43
N ALA A 16 2.48 -10.91 -1.73
CA ALA A 16 1.06 -11.24 -1.84
C ALA A 16 0.16 -10.09 -1.36
N ALA A 17 0.49 -9.46 -0.23
CA ALA A 17 -0.26 -8.32 0.32
C ALA A 17 -0.27 -7.12 -0.65
N ILE A 18 0.85 -6.82 -1.33
CA ILE A 18 0.90 -5.72 -2.29
C ILE A 18 0.28 -6.10 -3.64
N THR A 19 0.74 -7.20 -4.26
CA THR A 19 0.42 -7.50 -5.67
C THR A 19 -0.97 -8.09 -5.90
N MET A 20 -1.51 -8.77 -4.88
CA MET A 20 -2.81 -9.44 -4.94
C MET A 20 -3.81 -8.87 -3.94
N SER A 21 -3.40 -7.93 -3.08
CA SER A 21 -4.21 -7.43 -1.98
C SER A 21 -4.67 -8.55 -1.03
N ASP A 22 -3.79 -9.52 -0.75
CA ASP A 22 -4.12 -10.67 0.12
C ASP A 22 -4.25 -10.23 1.58
N ASN A 23 -5.48 -10.29 2.10
CA ASN A 23 -5.83 -9.86 3.45
C ASN A 23 -5.22 -10.76 4.54
N SER A 24 -5.13 -12.06 4.30
CA SER A 24 -4.49 -12.99 5.24
C SER A 24 -3.01 -12.69 5.37
N ALA A 25 -2.33 -12.42 4.25
CA ALA A 25 -0.93 -12.01 4.26
C ALA A 25 -0.73 -10.67 4.98
N ALA A 26 -1.62 -9.69 4.76
CA ALA A 26 -1.57 -8.41 5.46
C ALA A 26 -1.74 -8.58 6.98
N ASN A 27 -2.69 -9.39 7.44
CA ASN A 27 -2.88 -9.69 8.86
C ASN A 27 -1.66 -10.39 9.48
N LEU A 28 -1.08 -11.39 8.81
CA LEU A 28 0.12 -12.06 9.29
C LEU A 28 1.30 -11.08 9.43
N LEU A 29 1.49 -10.18 8.46
CA LEU A 29 2.53 -9.16 8.53
C LEU A 29 2.27 -8.15 9.65
N LEU A 30 1.03 -7.68 9.82
CA LEU A 30 0.65 -6.77 10.91
C LEU A 30 0.99 -7.38 12.26
N ALA A 31 0.74 -8.68 12.47
CA ALA A 31 1.07 -9.37 13.71
C ALA A 31 2.59 -9.31 14.03
N THR A 32 3.46 -9.29 13.01
CA THR A 32 4.92 -9.19 13.22
C THR A 32 5.39 -7.80 13.64
N VAL A 33 4.57 -6.76 13.42
CA VAL A 33 4.94 -5.36 13.71
C VAL A 33 4.13 -4.75 14.86
N GLY A 34 3.44 -5.57 15.66
CA GLY A 34 2.64 -5.10 16.79
C GLY A 34 1.21 -4.70 16.43
N GLY A 35 0.67 -5.26 15.34
CA GLY A 35 -0.69 -5.03 14.87
C GLY A 35 -0.93 -3.62 14.30
N PRO A 36 -2.20 -3.22 14.14
CA PRO A 36 -2.58 -1.89 13.62
C PRO A 36 -1.94 -0.72 14.37
N ALA A 37 -1.89 -0.81 15.70
CA ALA A 37 -1.25 0.19 16.55
C ALA A 37 0.26 0.32 16.28
N GLY A 38 0.93 -0.81 16.01
CA GLY A 38 2.35 -0.83 15.65
C GLY A 38 2.64 -0.16 14.31
N LEU A 39 1.79 -0.37 13.30
CA LEU A 39 1.89 0.37 12.04
C LEU A 39 1.66 1.88 12.25
N THR A 40 0.65 2.26 13.04
CA THR A 40 0.40 3.67 13.38
C THR A 40 1.61 4.28 14.10
N ALA A 41 2.24 3.55 15.02
CA ALA A 41 3.45 4.02 15.70
C ALA A 41 4.62 4.24 14.72
N PHE A 42 4.84 3.32 13.78
CA PHE A 42 5.83 3.50 12.71
C PHE A 42 5.56 4.76 11.87
N LEU A 43 4.30 4.99 11.49
CA LEU A 43 3.88 6.17 10.73
C LEU A 43 4.23 7.47 11.49
N ARG A 44 3.98 7.51 12.80
CA ARG A 44 4.37 8.65 13.67
C ARG A 44 5.88 8.84 13.70
N GLN A 45 6.67 7.76 13.80
CA GLN A 45 8.14 7.83 13.80
C GLN A 45 8.71 8.42 12.50
N ILE A 46 8.06 8.17 11.36
CA ILE A 46 8.48 8.77 10.07
C ILE A 46 7.82 10.13 9.79
N GLY A 47 7.09 10.69 10.75
CA GLY A 47 6.50 12.02 10.72
C GLY A 47 5.20 12.12 9.91
N ASP A 48 4.44 11.03 9.81
CA ASP A 48 3.03 11.08 9.43
C ASP A 48 2.19 11.07 10.71
N ASN A 49 1.55 12.20 11.02
CA ASN A 49 0.73 12.39 12.22
C ASN A 49 -0.78 12.24 11.96
N VAL A 50 -1.17 11.87 10.73
CA VAL A 50 -2.56 11.85 10.30
C VAL A 50 -3.00 10.42 9.99
N THR A 51 -2.25 9.71 9.15
CA THR A 51 -2.60 8.33 8.76
C THR A 51 -2.65 7.44 9.99
N ARG A 52 -3.69 6.62 10.10
CA ARG A 52 -3.87 5.67 11.21
C ARG A 52 -4.46 4.37 10.70
N LEU A 53 -4.04 3.30 11.34
CA LEU A 53 -4.64 1.98 11.21
C LEU A 53 -5.06 1.53 12.61
N ASP A 54 -6.33 1.17 12.74
CA ASP A 54 -6.99 0.86 14.00
C ASP A 54 -7.47 -0.59 14.06
N ARG A 55 -7.79 -1.18 12.90
CA ARG A 55 -8.36 -2.52 12.79
C ARG A 55 -7.58 -3.42 11.84
N TRP A 56 -7.91 -4.70 11.91
CA TRP A 56 -7.37 -5.76 11.06
C TRP A 56 -8.21 -5.89 9.78
N GLU A 57 -7.70 -6.68 8.83
CA GLU A 57 -8.54 -7.15 7.74
C GLU A 57 -9.55 -8.19 8.26
N THR A 58 -10.83 -8.13 7.89
CA THR A 58 -11.42 -7.22 6.89
C THR A 58 -12.09 -5.97 7.46
N GLU A 59 -12.18 -5.84 8.79
CA GLU A 59 -12.96 -4.81 9.47
C GLU A 59 -12.51 -3.38 9.17
N LEU A 60 -11.24 -3.17 8.81
CA LEU A 60 -10.72 -1.86 8.43
C LEU A 60 -11.43 -1.24 7.21
N ASN A 61 -12.10 -2.06 6.40
CA ASN A 61 -12.78 -1.64 5.16
C ASN A 61 -14.24 -1.20 5.36
N GLU A 62 -14.70 -1.08 6.61
CA GLU A 62 -16.07 -0.65 6.90
C GLU A 62 -16.36 0.76 6.35
N ALA A 63 -15.42 1.70 6.37
CA ALA A 63 -15.62 3.03 5.76
C ALA A 63 -16.91 3.78 6.21
N LEU A 64 -17.25 3.69 7.51
CA LEU A 64 -18.38 4.42 8.09
C LEU A 64 -18.22 5.94 7.93
N PRO A 65 -19.24 6.69 7.45
CA PRO A 65 -19.17 8.14 7.39
C PRO A 65 -18.97 8.75 8.78
N GLY A 66 -17.96 9.61 8.93
CA GLY A 66 -17.63 10.26 10.19
C GLY A 66 -16.80 9.41 11.16
N ASP A 67 -16.52 8.14 10.84
CA ASP A 67 -15.58 7.34 11.61
C ASP A 67 -14.14 7.73 11.25
N ALA A 68 -13.35 8.07 12.26
CA ALA A 68 -11.96 8.47 12.08
C ALA A 68 -11.00 7.27 11.93
N ARG A 69 -11.43 6.05 12.26
CA ARG A 69 -10.57 4.85 12.23
C ARG A 69 -10.18 4.47 10.81
N ASP A 70 -8.95 3.95 10.66
CA ASP A 70 -8.41 3.44 9.39
C ASP A 70 -8.38 4.49 8.26
N THR A 71 -8.17 5.76 8.61
CA THR A 71 -8.19 6.88 7.68
C THR A 71 -6.80 7.47 7.41
N THR A 72 -6.73 8.19 6.29
CA THR A 72 -5.64 9.10 5.93
C THR A 72 -6.22 10.33 5.23
N THR A 73 -5.37 11.27 4.84
CA THR A 73 -5.71 12.31 3.87
C THR A 73 -4.87 12.13 2.60
N PRO A 74 -5.33 12.60 1.42
CA PRO A 74 -4.54 12.50 0.19
C PRO A 74 -3.13 13.10 0.33
N ALA A 75 -3.03 14.25 1.00
CA ALA A 75 -1.75 14.93 1.24
C ALA A 75 -0.81 14.12 2.13
N SER A 76 -1.31 13.55 3.23
CA SER A 76 -0.52 12.71 4.14
C SER A 76 -0.04 11.44 3.47
N MET A 77 -0.93 10.73 2.76
CA MET A 77 -0.58 9.51 2.04
C MET A 77 0.46 9.77 0.93
N ALA A 78 0.30 10.85 0.15
CA ALA A 78 1.28 11.23 -0.87
C ALA A 78 2.65 11.54 -0.26
N ALA A 79 2.69 12.27 0.86
CA ALA A 79 3.93 12.59 1.56
C ALA A 79 4.61 11.34 2.16
N THR A 80 3.83 10.42 2.72
CA THR A 80 4.32 9.14 3.26
C THR A 80 4.86 8.24 2.17
N LEU A 81 4.12 8.08 1.06
CA LEU A 81 4.58 7.30 -0.08
C LEU A 81 5.88 7.87 -0.67
N ARG A 82 5.98 9.20 -0.78
CA ARG A 82 7.23 9.86 -1.20
C ARG A 82 8.39 9.52 -0.27
N LYS A 83 8.19 9.60 1.05
CA LYS A 83 9.25 9.24 2.02
C LYS A 83 9.70 7.80 1.84
N LEU A 84 8.77 6.84 1.70
CA LEU A 84 9.11 5.43 1.54
C LEU A 84 9.81 5.13 0.21
N LEU A 85 9.41 5.79 -0.88
CA LEU A 85 9.89 5.51 -2.23
C LEU A 85 11.05 6.38 -2.71
N THR A 86 11.40 7.47 -2.02
CA THR A 86 12.47 8.38 -2.50
C THR A 86 13.47 8.83 -1.43
N SER A 87 13.16 8.68 -0.14
CA SER A 87 14.05 9.12 0.94
C SER A 87 14.92 7.97 1.49
N GLN A 88 16.02 8.32 2.18
CA GLN A 88 16.95 7.35 2.80
C GLN A 88 16.37 6.65 4.06
N ARG A 89 15.05 6.61 4.23
CA ARG A 89 14.40 5.89 5.34
C ARG A 89 14.48 4.38 5.18
N LEU A 90 14.46 3.91 3.94
CA LEU A 90 14.69 2.51 3.60
C LEU A 90 16.10 2.37 3.03
N SER A 91 16.71 1.19 3.21
CA SER A 91 17.89 0.85 2.42
C SER A 91 17.54 0.88 0.93
N ALA A 92 18.52 1.19 0.06
CA ALA A 92 18.29 1.21 -1.38
C ALA A 92 17.75 -0.13 -1.92
N ARG A 93 18.10 -1.25 -1.28
CA ARG A 93 17.55 -2.58 -1.61
C ARG A 93 16.08 -2.68 -1.25
N SER A 94 15.70 -2.31 -0.03
CA SER A 94 14.31 -2.35 0.44
C SER A 94 13.40 -1.42 -0.36
N GLN A 95 13.89 -0.23 -0.70
CA GLN A 95 13.18 0.74 -1.53
C GLN A 95 12.90 0.20 -2.94
N ARG A 96 13.92 -0.41 -3.59
CA ARG A 96 13.72 -1.09 -4.88
C ARG A 96 12.74 -2.26 -4.78
N GLN A 97 12.80 -3.02 -3.70
CA GLN A 97 11.89 -4.14 -3.50
C GLN A 97 10.43 -3.69 -3.35
N LEU A 98 10.18 -2.65 -2.54
CA LEU A 98 8.85 -2.06 -2.39
C LEU A 98 8.33 -1.53 -3.72
N LEU A 99 9.17 -0.79 -4.45
CA LEU A 99 8.82 -0.26 -5.76
C LEU A 99 8.47 -1.39 -6.74
N GLN A 100 9.26 -2.47 -6.76
CA GLN A 100 9.01 -3.61 -7.64
C GLN A 100 7.67 -4.28 -7.34
N TRP A 101 7.34 -4.51 -6.07
CA TRP A 101 6.03 -5.07 -5.71
C TRP A 101 4.86 -4.19 -6.16
N MET A 102 5.00 -2.87 -6.09
CA MET A 102 3.97 -1.93 -6.57
C MET A 102 3.87 -1.90 -8.10
N VAL A 103 4.99 -2.05 -8.84
CA VAL A 103 4.97 -2.24 -10.30
C VAL A 103 4.20 -3.51 -10.67
N ASP A 104 4.43 -4.57 -9.90
CA ASP A 104 3.85 -5.90 -10.11
C ASP A 104 2.40 -6.06 -9.62
N ASP A 105 1.70 -4.98 -9.22
CA ASP A 105 0.28 -5.02 -8.86
C ASP A 105 -0.56 -5.61 -10.00
N ARG A 106 -1.41 -6.59 -9.65
CA ARG A 106 -2.25 -7.36 -10.58
C ARG A 106 -3.73 -7.03 -10.47
N VAL A 107 -4.13 -6.20 -9.50
CA VAL A 107 -5.54 -5.91 -9.21
C VAL A 107 -5.95 -4.47 -9.53
N ALA A 108 -5.04 -3.67 -10.10
CA ALA A 108 -5.28 -2.25 -10.45
C ALA A 108 -5.72 -2.00 -11.90
N GLY A 109 -5.81 -3.03 -12.74
CA GLY A 109 -6.05 -2.91 -14.19
C GLY A 109 -7.15 -1.92 -14.59
N PRO A 110 -8.37 -2.00 -14.01
CA PRO A 110 -9.48 -1.10 -14.37
C PRO A 110 -9.36 0.36 -13.88
N LEU A 111 -8.31 0.74 -13.16
CA LEU A 111 -8.13 2.10 -12.62
C LEU A 111 -7.18 2.92 -13.49
N ILE A 112 -6.19 3.60 -12.91
CA ILE A 112 -5.24 4.45 -13.65
C ILE A 112 -4.57 3.67 -14.78
N ARG A 113 -4.22 2.39 -14.56
CA ARG A 113 -3.59 1.52 -15.56
C ARG A 113 -4.40 1.40 -16.87
N SER A 114 -5.72 1.52 -16.82
CA SER A 114 -6.59 1.37 -18.01
C SER A 114 -6.48 2.52 -19.01
N VAL A 115 -5.97 3.68 -18.59
CA VAL A 115 -5.92 4.91 -19.39
C VAL A 115 -4.49 5.43 -19.60
N LEU A 116 -3.48 4.71 -19.11
CA LEU A 116 -2.10 5.13 -19.28
C LEU A 116 -1.63 4.92 -20.72
N PRO A 117 -1.00 5.93 -21.34
CA PRO A 117 -0.39 5.75 -22.65
C PRO A 117 0.75 4.72 -22.62
N ALA A 118 1.02 4.12 -23.77
CA ALA A 118 2.19 3.24 -23.93
C ALA A 118 3.50 3.98 -23.55
N GLY A 119 4.41 3.27 -22.88
CA GLY A 119 5.68 3.83 -22.42
C GLY A 119 5.59 4.66 -21.14
N TRP A 120 4.46 4.64 -20.43
CA TRP A 120 4.36 5.16 -19.07
C TRP A 120 4.81 4.13 -18.04
N PHE A 121 5.54 4.61 -17.04
CA PHE A 121 5.82 3.87 -15.83
C PHE A 121 4.66 4.05 -14.83
N ILE A 122 4.31 2.97 -14.12
CA ILE A 122 3.43 3.03 -12.96
C ILE A 122 3.83 1.97 -11.93
N ALA A 123 3.83 2.38 -10.67
CA ALA A 123 3.87 1.53 -9.49
C ALA A 123 2.73 1.97 -8.56
N ASP A 124 1.76 1.10 -8.30
CA ASP A 124 0.52 1.47 -7.61
C ASP A 124 0.08 0.45 -6.55
N LYS A 125 -0.92 0.87 -5.76
CA LYS A 125 -1.71 -0.02 -4.91
C LYS A 125 -3.13 0.50 -4.81
N THR A 126 -4.10 -0.41 -4.87
CA THR A 126 -5.53 -0.07 -4.81
C THR A 126 -6.18 -0.46 -3.49
N GLY A 127 -7.30 0.17 -3.15
CA GLY A 127 -8.12 -0.14 -1.98
C GLY A 127 -9.61 -0.02 -2.30
N ALA A 128 -10.41 -1.02 -1.91
CA ALA A 128 -11.87 -1.02 -2.04
C ALA A 128 -12.45 -1.43 -0.69
N GLY A 129 -13.55 -0.79 -0.31
CA GLY A 129 -14.25 -1.11 0.92
C GLY A 129 -15.76 -1.02 0.76
N GLU A 130 -16.44 -1.11 1.89
CA GLU A 130 -17.88 -0.94 1.94
C GLU A 130 -18.28 0.50 1.57
N ARG A 131 -19.59 0.72 1.38
CA ARG A 131 -20.17 2.06 1.13
C ARG A 131 -19.57 2.78 -0.09
N GLY A 132 -19.08 2.00 -1.07
CA GLY A 132 -18.53 2.52 -2.32
C GLY A 132 -17.14 3.14 -2.19
N ALA A 133 -16.44 2.93 -1.06
CA ALA A 133 -15.09 3.42 -0.88
C ALA A 133 -14.15 2.81 -1.94
N ARG A 134 -13.46 3.67 -2.69
CA ARG A 134 -12.44 3.27 -3.66
C ARG A 134 -11.28 4.26 -3.65
N GLY A 135 -10.06 3.74 -3.66
CA GLY A 135 -8.84 4.55 -3.70
C GLY A 135 -7.72 3.86 -4.47
N ILE A 136 -6.75 4.65 -4.91
CA ILE A 136 -5.50 4.21 -5.53
C ILE A 136 -4.39 5.18 -5.18
N VAL A 137 -3.21 4.65 -4.83
CA VAL A 137 -1.99 5.44 -4.73
C VAL A 137 -1.03 4.99 -5.82
N ALA A 138 -0.35 5.92 -6.47
CA ALA A 138 0.53 5.58 -7.58
C ALA A 138 1.75 6.52 -7.67
N LEU A 139 2.91 5.96 -8.02
CA LEU A 139 4.07 6.67 -8.54
C LEU A 139 4.15 6.39 -10.04
N LEU A 140 4.03 7.44 -10.87
CA LEU A 140 3.92 7.31 -12.32
C LEU A 140 4.64 8.43 -13.07
N GLY A 141 4.86 8.21 -14.37
CA GLY A 141 5.40 9.21 -15.28
C GLY A 141 5.68 8.68 -16.70
N PRO A 142 5.91 9.57 -17.67
CA PRO A 142 6.19 9.20 -19.05
C PRO A 142 7.59 8.60 -19.22
N ASN A 143 7.89 8.08 -20.42
CA ASN A 143 9.22 7.61 -20.82
C ASN A 143 9.81 6.54 -19.87
N ASN A 144 8.96 5.68 -19.32
CA ASN A 144 9.29 4.67 -18.33
C ASN A 144 10.01 5.22 -17.07
N LYS A 145 9.71 6.47 -16.67
CA LYS A 145 10.31 7.12 -15.50
C LYS A 145 9.27 7.46 -14.44
N ALA A 146 9.62 7.20 -13.19
CA ALA A 146 8.87 7.66 -12.04
C ALA A 146 9.09 9.17 -11.82
N GLU A 147 8.01 9.96 -11.88
CA GLU A 147 8.11 11.43 -11.73
C GLU A 147 7.15 12.00 -10.69
N ARG A 148 5.92 11.48 -10.61
CA ARG A 148 4.83 12.08 -9.82
C ARG A 148 4.12 11.06 -8.98
N ILE A 149 3.66 11.50 -7.80
CA ILE A 149 2.76 10.72 -6.95
C ILE A 149 1.34 11.23 -7.14
N VAL A 150 0.40 10.31 -7.30
CA VAL A 150 -1.04 10.53 -7.33
C VAL A 150 -1.67 9.70 -6.22
N VAL A 151 -2.65 10.28 -5.53
CA VAL A 151 -3.49 9.66 -4.51
C VAL A 151 -4.93 10.07 -4.78
#